data_AF-A0A961IKV2-F1
#
_entry.id   AF-A0A961IKV2-F1
#
_cell.length_a   1.000
_cell.length_b   1.000
_cell.length_c   1.000
_cell.angle_alpha   90.00
_cell.angle_beta   90.00
_cell.angle_gamma   90.00
#
_symmetry.space_group_name_H-M   'P 1'
#
loop_
_entity.id
_entity.type
_entity.pdbx_description
1 polymer ?
#
loop_
_entity_poly.entity_id
_entity_poly.type
_entity_poly.pdbx_seq_one_letter_code
_entity_poly.pdbx_strand_id
1 'polypeptide(L)'
;MTGLREAVINMYRAELKSRYTPDHIHSSPQYRDISRDSIERMANFFLSSVYPPPAERAQRDAAFEDMGAVLRSPRKMWPLFGTAVSSVWKLGRQFPAALRAGWTTLELYLESNRMEENLARVATDRGLGPKQISNRDVFANLIASVPAADVEDFRNDILKLFRSLANSALLETSLSVMQHSREVMEKHSDRYTEREISGLGIGIAMLTQGYELFSSLKPEQVALILEGIEQIEIDWYEEMLSHAATAGPR
;
A
#
# COMPACT_ATOMS: atom_id res chain seq x y z
N MET A 1 18.19 -7.94 -12.58
CA MET A 1 16.92 -8.06 -11.82
C MET A 1 16.19 -6.73 -11.70
N THR A 2 16.86 -5.60 -11.41
CA THR A 2 16.24 -4.28 -11.21
C THR A 2 15.28 -3.87 -12.33
N GLY A 3 15.69 -3.95 -13.61
CA GLY A 3 14.84 -3.52 -14.73
C GLY A 3 13.58 -4.36 -14.98
N LEU A 4 13.52 -5.62 -14.52
CA LEU A 4 12.31 -6.45 -14.66
C LEU A 4 11.29 -6.09 -13.58
N ARG A 5 11.73 -5.92 -12.33
CA ARG A 5 10.85 -5.46 -11.24
C ARG A 5 10.26 -4.09 -11.57
N GLU A 6 11.06 -3.16 -12.10
CA GLU A 6 10.58 -1.85 -12.55
C GLU A 6 9.51 -1.96 -13.64
N ALA A 7 9.69 -2.87 -14.61
CA ALA A 7 8.71 -3.11 -15.66
C ALA A 7 7.40 -3.71 -15.11
N VAL A 8 7.47 -4.64 -14.15
CA VAL A 8 6.30 -5.19 -13.44
C VAL A 8 5.54 -4.07 -12.72
N ILE A 9 6.25 -3.25 -11.93
CA ILE A 9 5.66 -2.13 -11.20
C ILE A 9 4.98 -1.15 -12.17
N ASN A 10 5.64 -0.79 -13.27
CA ASN A 10 5.07 0.13 -14.24
C ASN A 10 3.85 -0.43 -14.95
N MET A 11 3.86 -1.73 -15.29
CA MET A 11 2.72 -2.39 -15.92
C MET A 11 1.54 -2.49 -14.96
N TYR A 12 1.78 -2.90 -13.71
CA TYR A 12 0.73 -2.95 -12.69
C TYR A 12 0.15 -1.55 -12.41
N ARG A 13 0.99 -0.50 -12.37
CA ARG A 13 0.54 0.91 -12.30
C ARG A 13 -0.33 1.32 -13.49
N ALA A 14 -0.02 0.85 -14.69
CA ALA A 14 -0.84 1.12 -15.87
C ALA A 14 -2.22 0.44 -15.76
N GLU A 15 -2.26 -0.82 -15.32
CA GLU A 15 -3.52 -1.54 -15.04
C GLU A 15 -4.32 -0.89 -13.90
N LEU A 16 -3.67 -0.39 -12.85
CA LEU A 16 -4.37 0.37 -11.81
C LEU A 16 -5.00 1.65 -12.36
N LYS A 17 -4.26 2.40 -13.20
CA LYS A 17 -4.77 3.63 -13.80
C LYS A 17 -5.97 3.41 -14.71
N SER A 18 -6.03 2.31 -15.45
CA SER A 18 -7.17 2.00 -16.32
C SER A 18 -8.40 1.56 -15.51
N ARG A 19 -8.19 0.89 -14.38
CA ARG A 19 -9.25 0.39 -13.50
C ARG A 19 -9.90 1.45 -12.63
N TYR A 20 -9.09 2.33 -12.04
CA TYR A 20 -9.57 3.37 -11.12
C TYR A 20 -9.86 4.68 -11.85
N THR A 21 -10.60 4.60 -12.96
CA THR A 21 -11.13 5.79 -13.65
C THR A 21 -12.59 6.03 -13.26
N PRO A 22 -13.06 7.29 -13.25
CA PRO A 22 -14.47 7.56 -12.98
C PRO A 22 -15.41 6.85 -13.96
N ASP A 23 -15.04 6.76 -15.23
CA ASP A 23 -15.86 6.12 -16.26
C ASP A 23 -15.99 4.61 -16.03
N HIS A 24 -14.89 3.94 -15.65
CA HIS A 24 -14.93 2.51 -15.30
C HIS A 24 -15.75 2.30 -14.01
N ILE A 25 -15.47 3.03 -12.93
CA ILE A 25 -16.20 2.83 -11.68
C ILE A 25 -17.71 3.09 -11.84
N HIS A 26 -18.09 4.11 -12.60
CA HIS A 26 -19.50 4.46 -12.86
C HIS A 26 -20.22 3.54 -13.84
N SER A 27 -19.52 2.59 -14.49
CA SER A 27 -20.19 1.56 -15.30
C SER A 27 -21.11 0.68 -14.44
N SER A 28 -20.76 0.51 -13.17
CA SER A 28 -21.55 -0.19 -12.16
C SER A 28 -22.55 0.77 -11.50
N PRO A 29 -23.88 0.53 -11.61
CA PRO A 29 -24.90 1.46 -11.10
C PRO A 29 -24.76 1.82 -9.62
N GLN A 30 -24.29 0.88 -8.79
CA GLN A 30 -24.14 1.07 -7.34
C GLN A 30 -23.07 2.10 -6.94
N TYR A 31 -22.15 2.47 -7.84
CA TYR A 31 -21.06 3.41 -7.54
C TYR A 31 -21.26 4.81 -8.14
N ARG A 32 -22.39 5.08 -8.79
CA ARG A 32 -22.68 6.37 -9.45
C ARG A 32 -22.76 7.56 -8.49
N ASP A 33 -23.07 7.29 -7.22
CA ASP A 33 -23.18 8.32 -6.18
C ASP A 33 -21.81 8.75 -5.61
N ILE A 34 -20.73 8.04 -5.95
CA ILE A 34 -19.37 8.45 -5.62
C ILE A 34 -18.94 9.53 -6.61
N SER A 35 -18.53 10.70 -6.10
CA SER A 35 -18.13 11.80 -6.98
C SER A 35 -16.87 11.43 -7.79
N ARG A 36 -16.79 11.93 -9.03
CA ARG A 36 -15.61 11.73 -9.90
C ARG A 36 -14.32 12.19 -9.22
N ASP A 37 -14.37 13.33 -8.56
CA ASP A 37 -13.25 13.91 -7.84
C ASP A 37 -12.82 13.04 -6.63
N SER A 38 -13.75 12.37 -5.94
CA SER A 38 -13.41 11.38 -4.90
C SER A 38 -12.68 10.17 -5.49
N ILE A 39 -13.14 9.68 -6.65
CA ILE A 39 -12.50 8.57 -7.38
C ILE A 39 -11.07 8.95 -7.79
N GLU A 40 -10.89 10.14 -8.37
CA GLU A 40 -9.58 10.62 -8.81
C GLU A 40 -8.64 10.84 -7.63
N ARG A 41 -9.10 11.44 -6.53
CA ARG A 41 -8.31 11.61 -5.31
C ARG A 41 -7.88 10.28 -4.72
N MET A 42 -8.76 9.29 -4.72
CA MET A 42 -8.45 7.93 -4.27
C MET A 42 -7.42 7.25 -5.17
N ALA A 43 -7.62 7.28 -6.49
CA ALA A 43 -6.70 6.69 -7.47
C ALA A 43 -5.31 7.34 -7.36
N ASN A 44 -5.26 8.66 -7.24
CA ASN A 44 -4.02 9.41 -7.06
C ASN A 44 -3.33 9.05 -5.74
N PHE A 45 -4.07 8.97 -4.64
CA PHE A 45 -3.53 8.53 -3.35
C PHE A 45 -2.92 7.12 -3.47
N PHE A 46 -3.64 6.18 -4.07
CA PHE A 46 -3.13 4.82 -4.23
C PHE A 46 -1.85 4.80 -5.06
N LEU A 47 -1.82 5.50 -6.20
CA LEU A 47 -0.67 5.54 -7.10
C LEU A 47 0.51 6.36 -6.58
N SER A 48 0.32 7.33 -5.69
CA SER A 48 1.40 8.17 -5.16
C SER A 48 1.95 7.65 -3.83
N SER A 49 1.07 7.07 -3.01
CA SER A 49 1.36 6.75 -1.61
C SER A 49 1.50 5.25 -1.41
N VAL A 50 0.54 4.47 -1.87
CA VAL A 50 0.49 3.01 -1.63
C VAL A 50 1.30 2.23 -2.67
N TYR A 51 1.29 2.64 -3.93
CA TYR A 51 1.93 1.92 -5.03
C TYR A 51 2.79 2.86 -5.90
N PRO A 52 3.81 3.55 -5.34
CA PRO A 52 4.57 4.61 -6.00
C PRO A 52 5.39 4.12 -7.21
N PRO A 53 5.86 5.03 -8.10
CA PRO A 53 6.70 4.66 -9.24
C PRO A 53 8.05 4.08 -8.82
N PRO A 54 8.74 3.32 -9.69
CA PRO A 54 9.95 2.60 -9.29
C PRO A 54 11.09 3.48 -8.76
N ALA A 55 11.22 4.71 -9.28
CA ALA A 55 12.24 5.66 -8.83
C ALA A 55 12.12 6.01 -7.34
N GLU A 56 10.91 5.97 -6.78
CA GLU A 56 10.65 6.27 -5.37
C GLU A 56 10.68 5.02 -4.48
N ARG A 57 10.60 3.81 -5.08
CA ARG A 57 10.50 2.54 -4.34
C ARG A 57 11.76 2.23 -3.55
N ALA A 58 12.94 2.38 -4.15
CA ALA A 58 14.18 1.99 -3.48
C ALA A 58 14.40 2.72 -2.15
N GLN A 59 14.09 4.02 -2.10
CA GLN A 59 14.18 4.79 -0.85
C GLN A 59 13.08 4.40 0.13
N ARG A 60 11.83 4.26 -0.33
CA ARG A 60 10.68 3.94 0.53
C ARG A 60 10.78 2.54 1.12
N ASP A 61 11.09 1.54 0.29
CA ASP A 61 11.27 0.14 0.69
C ASP A 61 12.35 0.05 1.77
N ALA A 62 13.53 0.63 1.52
CA ALA A 62 14.63 0.60 2.46
C ALA A 62 14.30 1.32 3.78
N ALA A 63 13.58 2.45 3.71
CA ALA A 63 13.19 3.19 4.90
C ALA A 63 12.12 2.46 5.72
N PHE A 64 11.23 1.72 5.07
CA PHE A 64 10.23 0.87 5.73
C PHE A 64 10.82 -0.43 6.29
N GLU A 65 11.82 -1.02 5.65
CA GLU A 65 12.61 -2.12 6.21
C GLU A 65 13.36 -1.69 7.46
N ASP A 66 14.04 -0.53 7.43
CA ASP A 66 14.74 0.06 8.57
C ASP A 66 13.77 0.34 9.72
N MET A 67 12.57 0.87 9.42
CA MET A 67 11.51 1.04 10.40
C MET A 67 11.02 -0.30 10.98
N GLY A 68 10.90 -1.31 10.12
CA GLY A 68 10.69 -2.71 10.50
C GLY A 68 11.66 -3.19 11.56
N ALA A 69 12.94 -2.86 11.41
CA ALA A 69 14.00 -3.25 12.35
C ALA A 69 13.91 -2.48 13.69
N VAL A 70 13.58 -1.18 13.66
CA VAL A 70 13.32 -0.38 14.88
C VAL A 70 12.23 -1.02 15.72
N LEU A 71 11.11 -1.36 15.09
CA LEU A 71 9.92 -1.85 15.77
C LEU A 71 10.09 -3.27 16.32
N ARG A 72 10.96 -4.08 15.69
CA ARG A 72 11.37 -5.40 16.20
C ARG A 72 12.45 -5.33 17.29
N SER A 73 12.98 -4.15 17.61
CA SER A 73 14.02 -3.96 18.61
C SER A 73 13.46 -3.42 19.92
N PRO A 74 13.36 -4.25 20.99
CA PRO A 74 12.85 -3.78 22.29
C PRO A 74 13.64 -2.59 22.83
N ARG A 75 14.96 -2.55 22.58
CA ARG A 75 15.86 -1.47 23.01
C ARG A 75 15.55 -0.15 22.33
N LYS A 76 15.23 -0.17 21.03
CA LYS A 76 14.85 1.04 20.26
C LYS A 76 13.38 1.41 20.49
N MET A 77 12.54 0.45 20.84
CA MET A 77 11.12 0.69 21.10
C MET A 77 10.85 1.29 22.48
N TRP A 78 11.55 0.84 23.51
CA TRP A 78 11.31 1.26 24.89
C TRP A 78 11.34 2.79 25.11
N PRO A 79 12.28 3.56 24.53
CA PRO A 79 12.30 5.02 24.68
C PRO A 79 11.10 5.72 24.04
N LEU A 80 10.54 5.17 22.96
CA LEU A 80 9.31 5.69 22.33
C LEU A 80 8.09 5.52 23.25
N PHE A 81 8.17 4.60 24.22
CA PHE A 81 7.15 4.34 25.24
C PHE A 81 7.41 5.04 26.58
N GLY A 82 8.68 5.15 26.98
CA GLY A 82 9.08 5.54 28.33
C GLY A 82 9.03 7.05 28.61
N THR A 83 9.15 7.91 27.60
CA THR A 83 9.11 9.37 27.79
C THR A 83 7.70 9.95 27.74
N ALA A 84 6.70 9.12 27.40
CA ALA A 84 5.38 9.59 27.03
C ALA A 84 4.36 9.52 28.19
N VAL A 85 4.79 9.49 29.45
CA VAL A 85 3.87 9.35 30.61
C VAL A 85 2.81 10.47 30.70
N SER A 86 3.04 11.66 30.11
CA SER A 86 2.03 12.73 30.04
C SER A 86 1.16 12.72 28.77
N SER A 87 1.72 12.39 27.60
CA SER A 87 1.01 12.38 26.31
C SER A 87 0.32 11.05 25.99
N VAL A 88 0.90 9.91 26.39
CA VAL A 88 0.26 8.58 26.32
C VAL A 88 -0.91 8.46 27.31
N TRP A 89 -0.94 9.27 28.39
CA TRP A 89 -2.13 9.34 29.26
C TRP A 89 -3.36 9.87 28.50
N LYS A 90 -3.19 10.84 27.58
CA LYS A 90 -4.29 11.34 26.73
C LYS A 90 -4.77 10.30 25.70
N LEU A 91 -3.88 9.45 25.20
CA LEU A 91 -4.20 8.39 24.23
C LEU A 91 -4.72 7.10 24.92
N GLY A 92 -4.47 6.94 26.22
CA GLY A 92 -5.04 5.91 27.07
C GLY A 92 -4.83 4.47 26.58
N ARG A 93 -5.84 3.62 26.77
CA ARG A 93 -5.83 2.19 26.39
C ARG A 93 -5.74 1.94 24.88
N GLN A 94 -5.93 2.94 24.02
CA GLN A 94 -5.98 2.77 22.56
C GLN A 94 -4.61 2.87 21.90
N PHE A 95 -3.61 3.42 22.58
CA PHE A 95 -2.25 3.62 22.06
C PHE A 95 -1.58 2.33 21.52
N PRO A 96 -1.60 1.17 22.23
CA PRO A 96 -1.01 -0.07 21.70
C PRO A 96 -1.75 -0.60 20.47
N ALA A 97 -3.06 -0.33 20.36
CA ALA A 97 -3.86 -0.75 19.22
C ALA A 97 -3.59 0.13 17.98
N ALA A 98 -3.49 1.45 18.15
CA ALA A 98 -3.14 2.39 17.09
C ALA A 98 -1.75 2.12 16.51
N LEU A 99 -0.76 1.88 17.37
CA LEU A 99 0.57 1.48 16.93
C LEU A 99 0.56 0.18 16.14
N ARG A 100 -0.16 -0.84 16.63
CA ARG A 100 -0.31 -2.10 15.88
C ARG A 100 -0.99 -1.89 14.54
N ALA A 101 -1.99 -1.02 14.45
CA ALA A 101 -2.68 -0.74 13.19
C ALA A 101 -1.77 -0.04 12.18
N GLY A 102 -1.04 1.00 12.60
CA GLY A 102 -0.02 1.65 11.77
C GLY A 102 1.09 0.67 11.33
N TRP A 103 1.45 -0.27 12.21
CA TRP A 103 2.41 -1.34 11.92
C TRP A 103 1.89 -2.38 10.93
N THR A 104 0.71 -2.93 11.13
CA THR A 104 0.10 -3.89 10.19
C THR A 104 -0.03 -3.25 8.81
N THR A 105 -0.40 -1.98 8.74
CA THR A 105 -0.43 -1.20 7.50
C THR A 105 0.93 -1.18 6.79
N LEU A 106 2.02 -0.99 7.54
CA LEU A 106 3.39 -1.02 7.02
C LEU A 106 3.81 -2.42 6.56
N GLU A 107 3.46 -3.47 7.31
CA GLU A 107 3.75 -4.85 6.93
C GLU A 107 3.05 -5.25 5.63
N LEU A 108 1.77 -4.88 5.47
CA LEU A 108 1.00 -5.11 4.24
C LEU A 108 1.65 -4.42 3.03
N TYR A 109 2.21 -3.22 3.22
CA TYR A 109 2.99 -2.55 2.18
C TYR A 109 4.24 -3.36 1.80
N LEU A 110 5.04 -3.83 2.77
CA LEU A 110 6.23 -4.62 2.48
C LEU A 110 5.90 -5.99 1.85
N GLU A 111 4.76 -6.59 2.22
CA GLU A 111 4.26 -7.82 1.63
C GLU A 111 3.89 -7.63 0.15
N SER A 112 3.31 -6.47 -0.20
CA SER A 112 2.99 -6.12 -1.59
C SER A 112 4.21 -6.19 -2.53
N ASN A 113 5.41 -5.85 -2.03
CA ASN A 113 6.66 -5.93 -2.78
C ASN A 113 7.05 -7.39 -3.11
N ARG A 114 6.69 -8.37 -2.27
CA ARG A 114 7.01 -9.79 -2.53
C ARG A 114 6.31 -10.31 -3.78
N MET A 115 5.08 -9.86 -4.03
CA MET A 115 4.37 -10.23 -5.26
C MET A 115 5.12 -9.70 -6.50
N GLU A 116 5.61 -8.45 -6.44
CA GLU A 116 6.40 -7.86 -7.53
C GLU A 116 7.69 -8.63 -7.79
N GLU A 117 8.38 -9.03 -6.71
CA GLU A 117 9.60 -9.85 -6.78
C GLU A 117 9.32 -11.24 -7.36
N ASN A 118 8.22 -11.87 -6.93
CA ASN A 118 7.78 -13.16 -7.46
C ASN A 118 7.50 -13.06 -8.97
N LEU A 119 6.76 -12.05 -9.42
CA LEU A 119 6.49 -11.81 -10.84
C LEU A 119 7.77 -11.54 -11.63
N ALA A 120 8.68 -10.73 -11.09
CA ALA A 120 9.97 -10.45 -11.73
C ALA A 120 10.86 -11.70 -11.82
N ARG A 121 10.81 -12.58 -10.81
CA ARG A 121 11.51 -13.87 -10.83
C ARG A 121 10.93 -14.79 -11.90
N VAL A 122 9.60 -14.96 -11.94
CA VAL A 122 8.95 -15.78 -12.98
C VAL A 122 9.25 -15.23 -14.38
N ALA A 123 9.26 -13.91 -14.56
CA ALA A 123 9.65 -13.31 -15.83
C ALA A 123 11.11 -13.60 -16.20
N THR A 124 12.01 -13.62 -15.21
CA THR A 124 13.42 -13.99 -15.39
C THR A 124 13.55 -15.45 -15.82
N ASP A 125 12.85 -16.37 -15.15
CA ASP A 125 12.89 -17.81 -15.43
C ASP A 125 12.34 -18.12 -16.84
N ARG A 126 11.43 -17.29 -17.34
CA ARG A 126 10.89 -17.34 -18.71
C ARG A 126 11.74 -16.61 -19.75
N GLY A 127 12.87 -16.02 -19.37
CA GLY A 127 13.75 -15.28 -20.26
C GLY A 127 13.13 -14.00 -20.84
N LEU A 128 12.14 -13.42 -20.17
CA LEU A 128 11.48 -12.20 -20.62
C LEU A 128 12.34 -10.97 -20.34
N GLY A 129 12.34 -10.02 -21.27
CA GLY A 129 12.93 -8.70 -21.10
C GLY A 129 11.93 -7.65 -20.61
N PRO A 130 12.39 -6.51 -20.04
CA PRO A 130 11.52 -5.43 -19.56
C PRO A 130 10.52 -4.91 -20.60
N LYS A 131 10.92 -4.81 -21.86
CA LYS A 131 10.05 -4.37 -22.97
C LYS A 131 8.90 -5.35 -23.25
N GLN A 132 9.11 -6.64 -23.02
CA GLN A 132 8.07 -7.66 -23.21
C GLN A 132 7.04 -7.58 -22.09
N ILE A 133 7.44 -7.29 -20.85
CA ILE A 133 6.52 -7.13 -19.71
C ILE A 133 5.53 -5.98 -19.95
N SER A 134 5.93 -4.93 -20.68
CA SER A 134 5.02 -3.82 -21.04
C SER A 134 3.92 -4.22 -22.03
N ASN A 135 3.95 -5.44 -22.59
CA ASN A 135 2.87 -5.97 -23.41
C ASN A 135 1.82 -6.64 -22.49
N ARG A 136 0.56 -6.21 -22.61
CA ARG A 136 -0.54 -6.71 -21.78
C ARG A 136 -0.78 -8.22 -21.89
N ASP A 137 -0.61 -8.82 -23.07
CA ASP A 137 -0.76 -10.27 -23.26
C ASP A 137 0.32 -11.04 -22.48
N VAL A 138 1.56 -10.56 -22.53
CA VAL A 138 2.69 -11.14 -21.78
C VAL A 138 2.46 -10.97 -20.29
N PHE A 139 2.00 -9.79 -19.87
CA PHE A 139 1.71 -9.52 -18.46
C PHE A 139 0.57 -10.38 -17.92
N ALA A 140 -0.52 -10.54 -18.68
CA ALA A 140 -1.63 -11.43 -18.34
C ALA A 140 -1.15 -12.88 -18.14
N ASN A 141 -0.27 -13.37 -19.02
CA ASN A 141 0.35 -14.70 -18.88
C ASN A 141 1.30 -14.82 -17.68
N LEU A 142 1.88 -13.71 -17.21
CA LEU A 142 2.65 -13.69 -15.97
C LEU A 142 1.73 -13.73 -14.75
N ILE A 143 0.67 -12.92 -14.72
CA ILE A 143 -0.34 -12.94 -13.65
C ILE A 143 -0.98 -14.34 -13.54
N ALA A 144 -1.41 -14.92 -14.66
CA ALA A 144 -2.01 -16.26 -14.71
C ALA A 144 -1.07 -17.40 -14.27
N SER A 145 0.23 -17.13 -14.15
CA SER A 145 1.22 -18.11 -13.70
C SER A 145 1.53 -18.05 -12.21
N VAL A 146 1.06 -17.01 -11.52
CA VAL A 146 1.12 -16.91 -10.07
C VAL A 146 0.04 -17.82 -9.48
N PRO A 147 0.32 -18.56 -8.39
CA PRO A 147 -0.71 -19.32 -7.68
C PRO A 147 -1.89 -18.41 -7.30
N ALA A 148 -3.12 -18.87 -7.56
CA ALA A 148 -4.32 -18.07 -7.27
C ALA A 148 -4.40 -17.61 -5.80
N ALA A 149 -3.91 -18.45 -4.87
CA ALA A 149 -3.84 -18.12 -3.46
C ALA A 149 -2.96 -16.88 -3.19
N ASP A 150 -1.80 -16.76 -3.85
CA ASP A 150 -0.90 -15.62 -3.66
C ASP A 150 -1.53 -14.31 -4.17
N VAL A 151 -2.29 -14.38 -5.27
CA VAL A 151 -3.02 -13.21 -5.81
C VAL A 151 -4.18 -12.82 -4.90
N GLU A 152 -4.89 -13.81 -4.34
CA GLU A 152 -5.96 -13.58 -3.39
C GLU A 152 -5.44 -12.96 -2.07
N ASP A 153 -4.34 -13.48 -1.53
CA ASP A 153 -3.69 -12.93 -0.34
C ASP A 153 -3.27 -11.47 -0.58
N PHE A 154 -2.66 -11.18 -1.73
CA PHE A 154 -2.30 -9.82 -2.10
C PHE A 154 -3.51 -8.86 -2.19
N ARG A 155 -4.59 -9.29 -2.84
CA ARG A 155 -5.84 -8.50 -2.89
C ARG A 155 -6.41 -8.26 -1.49
N ASN A 156 -6.44 -9.30 -0.66
CA ASN A 156 -6.90 -9.22 0.72
C ASN A 156 -6.05 -8.24 1.53
N ASP A 157 -4.74 -8.17 1.28
CA ASP A 157 -3.83 -7.27 1.96
C ASP A 157 -4.02 -5.80 1.53
N ILE A 158 -4.27 -5.54 0.25
CA ILE A 158 -4.69 -4.21 -0.23
C ILE A 158 -6.01 -3.79 0.46
N LEU A 159 -6.99 -4.68 0.54
CA LEU A 159 -8.27 -4.39 1.18
C LEU A 159 -8.13 -4.11 2.68
N LYS A 160 -7.32 -4.89 3.39
CA LYS A 160 -6.99 -4.64 4.81
C LYS A 160 -6.33 -3.28 4.99
N LEU A 161 -5.39 -2.92 4.10
CA LEU A 161 -4.73 -1.62 4.11
C LEU A 161 -5.75 -0.49 3.95
N PHE A 162 -6.63 -0.57 2.95
CA PHE A 162 -7.67 0.44 2.75
C PHE A 162 -8.66 0.52 3.92
N ARG A 163 -9.07 -0.61 4.50
CA ARG A 163 -9.93 -0.65 5.70
C ARG A 163 -9.25 0.00 6.90
N SER A 164 -7.94 -0.20 7.04
CA SER A 164 -7.14 0.44 8.09
C SER A 164 -7.10 1.97 7.92
N LEU A 165 -6.85 2.44 6.70
CA LEU A 165 -6.81 3.87 6.37
C LEU A 165 -8.18 4.55 6.45
N ALA A 166 -9.25 3.81 6.15
CA ALA A 166 -10.63 4.28 6.26
C ALA A 166 -11.11 4.51 7.71
N ASN A 167 -10.43 3.94 8.70
CA ASN A 167 -10.74 4.15 10.11
C ASN A 167 -10.11 5.47 10.59
N SER A 168 -10.75 6.60 10.28
CA SER A 168 -10.23 7.94 10.55
C SER A 168 -9.84 8.18 12.02
N ALA A 169 -10.61 7.66 12.98
CA ALA A 169 -10.31 7.80 14.41
C ALA A 169 -9.03 7.03 14.81
N LEU A 170 -8.87 5.80 14.31
CA LEU A 170 -7.67 5.00 14.55
C LEU A 170 -6.45 5.61 13.84
N LEU A 171 -6.67 6.15 12.64
CA LEU A 171 -5.63 6.76 11.82
C LEU A 171 -5.10 8.07 12.44
N GLU A 172 -6.00 8.93 12.92
CA GLU A 172 -5.65 10.16 13.66
C GLU A 172 -4.81 9.84 14.90
N THR A 173 -5.24 8.84 15.67
CA THR A 173 -4.52 8.36 16.85
C THR A 173 -3.14 7.84 16.45
N SER A 174 -3.05 7.04 15.39
CA SER A 174 -1.79 6.48 14.87
C SER A 174 -0.83 7.58 14.41
N LEU A 175 -1.34 8.62 13.72
CA LEU A 175 -0.57 9.78 13.29
C LEU A 175 0.01 10.54 14.48
N SER A 176 -0.80 10.82 15.51
CA SER A 176 -0.32 11.49 16.73
C SER A 176 0.82 10.71 17.39
N VAL A 177 0.70 9.38 17.45
CA VAL A 177 1.75 8.53 18.02
C VAL A 177 3.02 8.55 17.17
N MET A 178 2.90 8.42 15.85
CA MET A 178 4.06 8.40 14.97
C MET A 178 4.78 9.75 14.96
N GLN A 179 4.05 10.86 14.98
CA GLN A 179 4.63 12.21 15.11
C GLN A 179 5.40 12.37 16.42
N HIS A 180 4.82 11.96 17.55
CA HIS A 180 5.52 11.97 18.83
C HIS A 180 6.77 11.07 18.82
N SER A 181 6.65 9.87 18.24
CA SER A 181 7.78 8.95 18.10
C SER A 181 8.91 9.59 17.28
N ARG A 182 8.58 10.34 16.23
CA ARG A 182 9.57 11.07 15.42
C ARG A 182 10.30 12.14 16.22
N GLU A 183 9.59 12.93 17.02
CA GLU A 183 10.20 13.92 17.91
C GLU A 183 11.17 13.29 18.92
N VAL A 184 10.82 12.12 19.46
CA VAL A 184 11.69 11.36 20.37
C VAL A 184 12.91 10.84 19.62
N MET A 185 12.74 10.32 18.41
CA MET A 185 13.86 9.83 17.61
C MET A 185 14.83 10.94 17.21
N GLU A 186 14.32 12.11 16.82
CA GLU A 186 15.12 13.31 16.48
C GLU A 186 15.95 13.82 17.66
N LYS A 187 15.45 13.71 18.89
CA LYS A 187 16.16 14.09 20.12
C LYS A 187 17.23 13.08 20.57
N HIS A 188 17.20 11.86 20.02
CA HIS A 188 18.08 10.75 20.38
C HIS A 188 18.84 10.22 19.17
N SER A 189 19.55 11.11 18.47
CA SER A 189 20.37 10.77 17.30
C SER A 189 21.53 9.81 17.60
N ASP A 190 21.85 9.57 18.88
CA ASP A 190 22.77 8.52 19.33
C ASP A 190 22.18 7.10 19.22
N ARG A 191 20.84 6.97 19.13
CA ARG A 191 20.12 5.69 19.14
C ARG A 191 19.42 5.37 17.83
N TYR A 192 19.00 6.40 17.11
CA TYR A 192 18.28 6.27 15.84
C TYR A 192 19.08 6.88 14.71
N THR A 193 19.14 6.18 13.59
CA THR A 193 19.81 6.66 12.39
C THR A 193 18.93 7.65 11.64
N GLU A 194 19.55 8.50 10.81
CA GLU A 194 18.80 9.42 9.94
C GLU A 194 17.84 8.68 8.99
N ARG A 195 18.23 7.48 8.55
CA ARG A 195 17.38 6.62 7.70
C ARG A 195 16.13 6.15 8.43
N GLU A 196 16.25 5.77 9.70
CA GLU A 196 15.11 5.39 10.53
C GLU A 196 14.16 6.57 10.77
N ILE A 197 14.70 7.76 11.06
CA ILE A 197 13.90 8.98 11.23
C ILE A 197 13.19 9.36 9.92
N SER A 198 13.91 9.28 8.80
CA SER A 198 13.37 9.55 7.47
C SER A 198 12.26 8.57 7.09
N GLY A 199 12.42 7.28 7.38
CA GLY A 199 11.40 6.26 7.15
C GLY A 199 10.13 6.50 7.95
N LEU A 200 10.25 6.97 9.19
CA LEU A 200 9.08 7.35 9.98
C LEU A 200 8.37 8.55 9.35
N GLY A 201 9.14 9.52 8.84
CA GLY A 201 8.62 10.68 8.10
C GLY A 201 7.83 10.29 6.86
N ILE A 202 8.32 9.32 6.07
CA ILE A 202 7.61 8.79 4.89
C ILE A 202 6.28 8.14 5.32
N GLY A 203 6.31 7.31 6.37
CA GLY A 203 5.10 6.68 6.90
C GLY A 203 4.07 7.70 7.40
N ILE A 204 4.50 8.73 8.13
CA ILE A 204 3.64 9.83 8.57
C ILE A 204 3.00 10.52 7.36
N ALA A 205 3.78 10.88 6.34
CA ALA A 205 3.26 11.56 5.15
C ALA A 205 2.24 10.70 4.38
N MET A 206 2.45 9.39 4.30
CA MET A 206 1.50 8.44 3.71
C MET A 206 0.19 8.39 4.49
N LEU A 207 0.26 8.23 5.82
CA LEU A 207 -0.92 8.17 6.68
C LEU A 207 -1.67 9.50 6.73
N THR A 208 -0.97 10.65 6.64
CA THR A 208 -1.60 11.98 6.58
C THR A 208 -2.42 12.13 5.31
N GLN A 209 -1.88 11.76 4.15
CA GLN A 209 -2.64 11.79 2.90
C GLN A 209 -3.85 10.84 2.94
N GLY A 210 -3.70 9.66 3.55
CA GLY A 210 -4.81 8.74 3.78
C GLY A 210 -5.89 9.36 4.67
N TYR A 211 -5.49 10.02 5.75
CA TYR A 211 -6.41 10.68 6.68
C TYR A 211 -7.18 11.80 6.00
N GLU A 212 -6.50 12.67 5.24
CA GLU A 212 -7.14 13.76 4.48
C GLU A 212 -8.16 13.22 3.46
N LEU A 213 -7.82 12.12 2.78
CA LEU A 213 -8.75 11.46 1.86
C LEU A 213 -9.98 10.92 2.59
N PHE A 214 -9.79 10.04 3.58
CA PHE A 214 -10.90 9.31 4.20
C PHE A 214 -11.74 10.17 5.14
N SER A 215 -11.17 11.19 5.79
CA SER A 215 -11.93 12.14 6.60
C SER A 215 -12.85 13.05 5.77
N SER A 216 -12.59 13.19 4.47
CA SER A 216 -13.45 13.95 3.56
C SER A 216 -14.68 13.18 3.04
N LEU A 217 -14.74 11.86 3.31
CA LEU A 217 -15.77 10.96 2.81
C LEU A 217 -16.80 10.64 3.89
N LYS A 218 -18.06 10.45 3.49
CA LYS A 218 -19.11 9.95 4.38
C LYS A 218 -18.92 8.46 4.66
N PRO A 219 -19.33 7.93 5.83
CA PRO A 219 -19.21 6.50 6.15
C PRO A 219 -19.82 5.57 5.10
N GLU A 220 -20.96 5.95 4.51
CA GLU A 220 -21.62 5.17 3.47
C GLU A 220 -20.80 5.14 2.17
N GLN A 221 -20.13 6.25 1.83
CA GLN A 221 -19.24 6.32 0.68
C GLN A 221 -17.97 5.49 0.90
N VAL A 222 -17.44 5.49 2.12
CA VAL A 222 -16.28 4.65 2.49
C VAL A 222 -16.61 3.17 2.32
N ALA A 223 -17.78 2.71 2.78
CA ALA A 223 -18.23 1.34 2.59
C ALA A 223 -18.34 0.97 1.09
N LEU A 224 -19.03 1.80 0.30
CA LEU A 224 -19.16 1.61 -1.14
C LEU A 224 -17.81 1.59 -1.87
N ILE A 225 -16.87 2.42 -1.45
CA ILE A 225 -15.51 2.46 -2.00
C ILE A 225 -14.78 1.14 -1.71
N LEU A 226 -14.84 0.64 -0.48
CA LEU A 226 -14.17 -0.60 -0.10
C LEU A 226 -14.73 -1.80 -0.85
N GLU A 227 -16.06 -1.88 -0.99
CA GLU A 227 -16.74 -2.90 -1.80
C GLU A 227 -16.36 -2.77 -3.28
N GLY A 228 -16.29 -1.54 -3.80
CA GLY A 228 -15.87 -1.26 -5.17
C GLY A 228 -14.44 -1.69 -5.46
N ILE A 229 -13.49 -1.40 -4.55
CA ILE A 229 -12.09 -1.85 -4.68
C ILE A 229 -12.03 -3.38 -4.76
N GLU A 230 -12.76 -4.07 -3.88
CA GLU A 230 -12.79 -5.54 -3.85
C GLU A 230 -13.30 -6.12 -5.18
N GLN A 231 -14.42 -5.60 -5.68
CA GLN A 231 -15.00 -6.06 -6.93
C GLN A 231 -14.09 -5.76 -8.13
N ILE A 232 -13.53 -4.54 -8.22
CA ILE A 232 -12.63 -4.14 -9.31
C ILE A 232 -11.39 -5.02 -9.38
N GLU A 233 -10.82 -5.40 -8.22
CA GLU A 233 -9.65 -6.28 -8.18
C GLU A 233 -10.00 -7.72 -8.56
N ILE A 234 -11.20 -8.21 -8.23
CA ILE A 234 -11.69 -9.53 -8.67
C ILE A 234 -11.91 -9.53 -10.18
N ASP A 235 -12.68 -8.57 -10.71
CA ASP A 235 -13.04 -8.48 -12.12
C ASP A 235 -11.79 -8.39 -13.00
N TRP A 236 -10.80 -7.59 -12.57
CA TRP A 236 -9.52 -7.48 -13.27
C TRP A 236 -8.74 -8.78 -13.30
N TYR A 237 -8.69 -9.51 -12.18
CA TYR A 237 -7.96 -10.77 -12.13
C TYR A 237 -8.61 -11.80 -13.07
N GLU A 238 -9.94 -11.89 -13.07
CA GLU A 238 -10.68 -12.75 -14.01
C GLU A 238 -10.45 -12.33 -15.47
N GLU A 239 -10.41 -11.03 -15.75
CA GLU A 239 -10.06 -10.49 -17.08
C GLU A 239 -8.65 -10.93 -17.48
N MET A 240 -7.65 -10.82 -16.60
CA MET A 240 -6.28 -11.27 -16.87
C MET A 240 -6.21 -12.76 -17.18
N LEU A 241 -6.95 -13.61 -16.45
CA LEU A 241 -7.01 -15.05 -16.70
C LEU A 241 -7.65 -15.36 -18.06
N SER A 242 -8.77 -14.71 -18.37
CA SER A 242 -9.46 -14.85 -19.67
C SER A 242 -8.58 -14.38 -20.83
N HIS A 243 -7.89 -13.27 -20.66
CA HIS A 243 -6.97 -12.70 -21.64
C HIS A 243 -5.76 -13.63 -21.89
N ALA A 244 -5.19 -14.22 -20.83
CA ALA A 244 -4.13 -15.21 -20.95
C ALA A 244 -4.59 -16.48 -21.70
N ALA A 245 -5.81 -16.95 -21.42
CA ALA A 245 -6.38 -18.13 -22.07
C ALA A 245 -6.63 -17.91 -23.58
N THR A 246 -6.99 -16.70 -24.00
CA THR A 246 -7.26 -16.35 -25.40
C THR A 246 -6.01 -15.95 -26.18
N ALA A 247 -4.99 -15.41 -25.52
CA ALA A 247 -3.71 -15.03 -26.16
C ALA A 247 -2.83 -16.23 -26.54
N GLY A 248 -3.07 -17.41 -25.94
CA GLY A 248 -2.28 -18.64 -26.12
C GLY A 248 -0.90 -18.59 -25.43
N PRO A 249 -0.29 -19.74 -25.08
CA PRO A 249 1.05 -19.76 -24.49
C PRO A 249 2.07 -19.27 -25.53
N ARG A 250 2.75 -18.15 -25.24
CA ARG A 250 3.90 -17.67 -26.02
C ARG A 250 5.21 -17.98 -25.30
#